data_AF-A0A7C2KBN2-F1
#
_entry.id   AF-A0A7C2KBN2-F1
#
_cell.length_a   1.000
_cell.length_b   1.000
_cell.length_c   1.000
_cell.angle_alpha   90.00
_cell.angle_beta   90.00
_cell.angle_gamma   90.00
#
_symmetry.space_group_name_H-M   'P 1'
#
loop_
_entity.id
_entity.type
_entity.pdbx_description
1 polymer ?
#
loop_
_entity_poly.entity_id
_entity_poly.type
_entity_poly.pdbx_seq_one_letter_code
_entity_poly.pdbx_strand_id
1 'polypeptide(L)'
;MNPITGFPEFAIPIAFLLGIYGLFVVFYIIWSFFNIYHLMRFGVAGFFLTTLVTVYAIGSLVLLGASGLSLLRYDWSTPFSVTAILQGPSPESLFDL
;
A
#
# COMPACT_ATOMS: atom_id res chain seq x y z
N MET A 1 -40.02 3.43 -15.51
CA MET A 1 -38.96 2.43 -15.77
C MET A 1 -38.13 2.36 -14.51
N ASN A 2 -38.09 1.20 -13.85
CA ASN A 2 -37.25 0.99 -12.67
C ASN A 2 -35.78 1.00 -13.13
N PRO A 3 -34.95 1.95 -12.68
CA PRO A 3 -33.51 1.84 -12.86
C PRO A 3 -33.03 0.60 -12.10
N ILE A 4 -32.01 -0.07 -12.61
CA ILE A 4 -31.46 -1.32 -12.09
C ILE A 4 -31.14 -1.20 -10.60
N THR A 5 -32.08 -1.57 -9.73
CA THR A 5 -31.87 -1.74 -8.29
C THR A 5 -31.34 -3.16 -8.09
N GLY A 6 -30.03 -3.34 -8.09
CA GLY A 6 -29.51 -4.71 -7.98
C GLY A 6 -28.08 -4.89 -7.52
N PHE A 7 -27.22 -3.87 -7.56
CA PHE A 7 -25.91 -3.97 -6.94
C PHE A 7 -25.98 -3.34 -5.55
N PRO A 8 -25.75 -4.11 -4.47
CA PRO A 8 -25.57 -3.53 -3.16
C PRO A 8 -24.42 -2.53 -3.26
N GLU A 9 -24.64 -1.30 -2.78
CA GLU A 9 -23.53 -0.36 -2.63
C GLU A 9 -22.62 -0.88 -1.51
N PHE A 10 -21.52 -1.50 -1.91
CA PHE A 10 -20.48 -1.91 -0.98
C PHE A 10 -19.61 -0.71 -0.65
N ALA A 11 -19.98 0.00 0.41
CA ALA A 11 -19.15 1.03 1.02
C ALA A 11 -18.13 0.36 1.94
N ILE A 12 -16.89 0.25 1.47
CA ILE A 12 -15.79 -0.29 2.28
C ILE A 12 -14.99 0.89 2.83
N PRO A 13 -14.70 0.95 4.14
CA PRO A 13 -13.87 2.01 4.68
C PRO A 13 -12.44 1.88 4.17
N ILE A 14 -11.80 3.00 3.86
CA ILE A 14 -10.38 3.05 3.44
C ILE A 14 -9.46 2.35 4.46
N ALA A 15 -9.84 2.35 5.74
CA ALA A 15 -9.17 1.59 6.80
C ALA A 15 -8.89 0.12 6.45
N PHE A 16 -9.77 -0.54 5.68
CA PHE A 16 -9.54 -1.93 5.25
C PHE A 16 -8.31 -2.07 4.35
N LEU A 17 -8.20 -1.20 3.33
CA LEU A 17 -7.04 -1.17 2.42
C LEU A 17 -5.77 -0.76 3.17
N LEU A 18 -5.88 0.21 4.08
CA LEU A 18 -4.77 0.62 4.94
C LEU A 18 -4.32 -0.49 5.87
N GLY A 19 -5.22 -1.35 6.34
CA GLY A 19 -4.89 -2.55 7.11
C GLY A 19 -4.04 -3.53 6.31
N ILE A 20 -4.39 -3.79 5.04
CA ILE A 20 -3.62 -4.64 4.13
C ILE A 20 -2.23 -4.03 3.88
N TYR A 21 -2.18 -2.72 3.62
CA TYR A 21 -0.92 -1.99 3.47
C TYR A 21 -0.04 -2.09 4.73
N GLY A 22 -0.61 -1.88 5.91
CA GLY A 22 0.10 -2.00 7.18
C GLY A 22 0.66 -3.41 7.39
N LEU A 23 -0.11 -4.44 7.08
CA LEU A 23 0.34 -5.84 7.14
C LEU A 23 1.50 -6.10 6.17
N PHE A 24 1.42 -5.58 4.94
CA PHE A 24 2.52 -5.62 3.98
C PHE A 24 3.79 -4.95 4.53
N VAL A 25 3.67 -3.75 5.14
CA VAL A 25 4.81 -3.04 5.73
C VAL A 25 5.45 -3.85 6.86
N VAL A 26 4.64 -4.46 7.73
CA VAL A 26 5.14 -5.34 8.82
C VAL A 26 5.90 -6.54 8.25
N PHE A 27 5.34 -7.24 7.27
CA PHE A 27 6.03 -8.36 6.62
C PHE A 27 7.30 -7.93 5.91
N TYR A 28 7.29 -6.78 5.25
CA TYR A 28 8.47 -6.20 4.61
C TYR A 28 9.58 -5.92 5.62
N ILE A 29 9.26 -5.37 6.80
CA ILE A 29 10.22 -5.11 7.88
C ILE A 29 10.84 -6.43 8.35
N ILE A 30 10.02 -7.43 8.66
CA ILE A 30 10.48 -8.75 9.13
C ILE A 30 11.38 -9.40 8.07
N TRP A 31 10.95 -9.39 6.82
CA TRP A 31 11.72 -9.94 5.70
C TRP A 31 13.05 -9.20 5.48
N SER A 32 13.06 -7.87 5.63
CA SER A 32 14.28 -7.06 5.48
C SER A 32 15.30 -7.39 6.57
N PHE A 33 14.86 -7.48 7.83
CA PHE A 33 15.74 -7.88 8.93
C PHE A 33 16.25 -9.31 8.76
N PHE A 34 15.38 -10.24 8.34
CA PHE A 34 15.79 -11.61 8.04
C PHE A 34 16.88 -11.66 6.96
N ASN A 35 16.72 -10.90 5.87
CA ASN A 35 17.74 -10.85 4.81
C ASN A 35 19.07 -10.29 5.31
N ILE A 36 19.06 -9.17 6.03
CA ILE A 36 20.28 -8.57 6.57
C ILE A 36 20.95 -9.55 7.55
N TYR A 37 20.20 -10.16 8.46
CA TYR A 37 20.71 -11.18 9.38
C TYR A 37 21.30 -12.38 8.61
N HIS A 38 20.59 -12.89 7.60
CA HIS A 38 21.05 -14.03 6.82
C HIS A 38 22.35 -13.71 6.07
N LEU A 39 22.45 -12.51 5.47
CA LEU A 39 23.66 -12.02 4.82
C LEU A 39 24.84 -11.91 5.79
N MET A 40 24.62 -11.35 6.99
CA MET A 40 25.66 -11.21 8.00
C MET A 40 26.14 -12.55 8.57
N ARG A 41 25.24 -13.54 8.71
CA ARG A 41 25.52 -14.82 9.36
C ARG A 41 25.98 -15.92 8.40
N PHE A 42 25.35 -16.01 7.23
CA PHE A 42 25.49 -17.13 6.29
C PHE A 42 25.96 -16.69 4.90
N GLY A 43 25.92 -15.39 4.61
CA GLY A 43 26.36 -14.89 3.32
C GLY A 43 27.88 -15.06 3.16
N VAL A 44 28.29 -15.71 2.06
CA VAL A 44 29.63 -15.53 1.46
C VAL A 44 29.72 -14.15 0.77
N ALA A 45 28.92 -13.21 1.25
CA ALA A 45 28.71 -11.92 0.65
C ALA A 45 29.81 -10.99 1.11
N GLY A 46 30.64 -10.52 0.18
CA GLY A 46 31.60 -9.47 0.45
C GLY A 46 30.91 -8.20 0.99
N PHE A 47 31.68 -7.36 1.67
CA PHE A 47 31.25 -6.09 2.27
C PHE A 47 30.34 -5.24 1.35
N PHE A 48 30.60 -5.26 0.04
CA PHE A 48 29.80 -4.54 -0.97
C PHE A 48 28.33 -4.98 -1.02
N LEU A 49 28.05 -6.29 -1.06
CA LEU A 49 26.68 -6.80 -1.17
C LEU A 49 25.88 -6.50 0.10
N THR A 50 26.51 -6.69 1.27
CA THR A 50 25.91 -6.34 2.57
C THR A 50 25.58 -4.86 2.65
N THR A 51 26.47 -3.98 2.17
CA THR A 51 26.25 -2.53 2.15
C THR A 51 25.07 -2.17 1.24
N LEU A 52 25.03 -2.72 0.02
CA LEU A 52 23.96 -2.44 -0.94
C LEU A 52 22.59 -2.86 -0.39
N VAL A 53 22.48 -4.09 0.14
CA VAL A 53 21.23 -4.59 0.73
C VAL A 53 20.80 -3.76 1.92
N THR A 54 21.74 -3.35 2.78
CA THR A 54 21.42 -2.51 3.94
C THR A 54 20.93 -1.13 3.53
N VAL A 55 21.59 -0.48 2.57
CA VAL A 55 21.17 0.84 2.05
C VAL A 55 19.80 0.73 1.38
N TYR A 56 19.56 -0.31 0.59
CA TYR A 56 18.27 -0.57 -0.02
C TYR A 56 17.17 -0.72 1.03
N ALA A 57 17.38 -1.57 2.04
CA ALA A 57 16.41 -1.78 3.11
C ALA A 57 16.12 -0.49 3.88
N ILE A 58 17.14 0.27 4.28
CA ILE A 58 16.97 1.56 4.97
C ILE A 58 16.20 2.54 4.08
N GLY A 59 16.58 2.69 2.82
CA GLY A 59 15.92 3.60 1.88
C GLY A 59 14.45 3.25 1.69
N SER A 60 14.13 1.97 1.50
CA SER A 60 12.76 1.50 1.41
C SER A 60 11.97 1.72 2.70
N LEU A 61 12.56 1.49 3.88
CA LEU A 61 11.91 1.77 5.16
C LEU A 61 11.61 3.27 5.36
N VAL A 62 12.51 4.16 4.93
CA VAL A 62 12.30 5.60 4.96
C VAL A 62 11.13 5.99 4.04
N LEU A 63 11.08 5.44 2.82
CA LEU A 63 9.99 5.72 1.87
C LEU A 63 8.65 5.19 2.38
N LEU A 64 8.61 3.97 2.92
CA LEU A 64 7.41 3.40 3.53
C LEU A 64 6.96 4.20 4.76
N GLY A 65 7.90 4.63 5.61
CA GLY A 65 7.60 5.50 6.75
C GLY A 65 7.02 6.84 6.34
N ALA A 66 7.62 7.50 5.33
CA ALA A 66 7.10 8.75 4.78
C ALA A 66 5.70 8.58 4.16
N SER A 67 5.48 7.46 3.45
CA SER A 67 4.17 7.09 2.91
C SER A 67 3.14 6.92 4.03
N GLY A 68 3.46 6.17 5.09
CA GLY A 68 2.58 6.01 6.25
C GLY A 68 2.25 7.33 6.95
N LEU A 69 3.24 8.20 7.16
CA LEU A 69 3.02 9.52 7.75
C LEU A 69 2.13 10.43 6.88
N SER A 70 2.26 10.35 5.56
CA SER A 70 1.37 11.07 4.64
C SER A 70 -0.08 10.61 4.79
N LEU A 71 -0.29 9.29 4.97
CA LEU A 71 -1.62 8.69 5.10
C LEU A 71 -2.34 9.06 6.41
N LEU A 72 -1.63 9.46 7.47
CA LEU A 72 -2.23 9.92 8.74
C LEU A 72 -3.10 11.18 8.59
N ARG A 73 -2.94 11.94 7.51
CA ARG A 73 -3.70 13.18 7.26
C ARG A 73 -5.09 12.92 6.69
N TYR A 74 -5.37 11.70 6.26
CA TYR A 74 -6.64 11.32 5.63
C TYR A 74 -7.59 10.72 6.66
N ASP A 75 -8.89 10.93 6.48
CA ASP A 75 -9.91 10.25 7.27
C ASP A 75 -10.06 8.80 6.80
N TRP A 76 -9.66 7.86 7.65
CA TRP A 76 -9.68 6.42 7.35
C TRP A 76 -11.07 5.80 7.41
N SER A 77 -12.03 6.51 8.01
CA SER A 77 -13.43 6.11 8.05
C SER A 77 -14.16 6.43 6.74
N THR A 78 -13.55 7.25 5.87
CA THR A 78 -14.12 7.61 4.58
C THR A 78 -14.43 6.34 3.78
N PRO A 79 -15.69 6.13 3.38
CA PRO A 79 -16.06 5.00 2.54
C PRO A 79 -15.59 5.24 1.11
N PHE A 80 -15.09 4.20 0.45
CA PHE A 80 -14.91 4.21 -1.00
C PHE A 80 -15.97 3.34 -1.67
N SER A 81 -16.51 3.80 -2.79
CA SER A 81 -17.49 3.05 -3.58
C SER A 81 -16.78 2.14 -4.57
N VAL A 82 -16.89 0.83 -4.37
CA VAL A 82 -16.35 -0.18 -5.30
C VAL A 82 -17.02 -0.04 -6.67
N THR A 83 -18.33 0.24 -6.67
CA THR A 83 -19.13 0.38 -7.89
C THR A 83 -18.65 1.55 -8.75
N ALA A 84 -18.31 2.68 -8.13
CA ALA A 84 -17.79 3.85 -8.84
C ALA A 84 -16.43 3.57 -9.52
N ILE A 85 -15.55 2.78 -8.90
CA ILE A 85 -14.25 2.42 -9.47
C ILE A 85 -14.41 1.51 -10.70
N LEU A 86 -15.33 0.56 -10.64
CA LEU A 86 -15.54 -0.43 -11.70
C LEU A 86 -16.29 0.12 -12.92
N GLN A 87 -17.12 1.15 -12.72
CA GLN A 87 -17.91 1.77 -13.80
C GLN A 87 -17.11 2.79 -14.62
N GLY A 88 -15.96 3.25 -14.13
CA GLY A 88 -15.16 4.28 -14.80
C GLY A 88 -15.85 5.66 -14.81
N PRO A 89 -15.19 6.71 -15.33
CA PRO A 89 -15.81 8.03 -15.48
C PRO A 89 -17.03 7.91 -16.40
N SER A 90 -18.16 8.51 -16.01
CA SER A 90 -19.29 8.64 -16.93
C SER A 90 -18.85 9.50 -18.12
N PRO A 91 -19.35 9.25 -19.35
CA PRO A 91 -19.00 10.07 -20.51
C PRO A 91 -19.25 11.58 -20.26
N GLU A 92 -20.24 11.93 -19.45
CA GLU A 92 -20.56 13.31 -19.07
C GLU A 92 -19.45 13.96 -18.23
N SER A 93 -18.84 13.22 -17.30
CA SER A 93 -17.72 13.73 -16.48
C SER A 93 -16.44 14.01 -17.29
N LEU A 94 -16.34 13.50 -18.52
CA LEU A 94 -15.21 13.77 -19.42
C LEU A 94 -15.34 15.12 -20.14
N PHE A 95 -16.54 15.72 -20.15
CA PHE A 95 -16.83 17.00 -20.80
C PHE A 95 -16.99 18.16 -19.81
N ASP A 96 -16.83 17.91 -18.50
CA ASP A 96 -16.89 18.91 -17.43
C ASP A 96 -15.50 19.51 -17.08
N LEU A 97 -14.50 19.30 -17.95
CA LEU A 97 -13.15 19.90 -17.89
C LEU A 97 -13.03 21.10 -18.82
#